data_AF-A0A7X4CMB3-F1
#
_entry.id   AF-A0A7X4CMB3-F1
#
_cell.length_a   1.000
_cell.length_b   1.000
_cell.length_c   1.000
_cell.angle_alpha   90.00
_cell.angle_beta   90.00
_cell.angle_gamma   90.00
#
_symmetry.space_group_name_H-M   'P 1'
#
loop_
_entity.id
_entity.type
_entity.pdbx_description
1 polymer ?
#
loop_
_entity_poly.entity_id
_entity_poly.type
_entity_poly.pdbx_seq_one_letter_code
_entity_poly.pdbx_strand_id
1 'polypeptide(L)'
;DLVGKDNGVPVHELLGVKLRDRCPISWWDIDMPPQDWVAEAEESLRRGYTTFKMKARPWRDIIAQTDAVAKVVPADYKFDVAFNGFLLNQAKAEITLQKLDENPNVGMYESPFYLHSDVDGARILRERVRKPIVEHYQDQYLRNDCCDGFVIGGGATDTRRTATLAAAHNKPFWLQLVGAGLTTTYAAHLGSVLSHAQLPYITCHELWEDDLLQEPIEVRDGYMPVPDAPGLGVSVDEEAIAKYRVDPAEPTPKHRYLAQKRILRVYWPGDGKEREWEFTAETHYQQAFYAGNIPGFEQGVDLEVIEDDSSAAFQKRHEALLAQGR
;
A
#
# COMPACT_ATOMS: atom_id res chain seq x y z
N ASP A 1 12.59 22.29 6.08
CA ASP A 1 12.78 22.40 7.54
C ASP A 1 13.66 23.59 7.91
N LEU A 2 14.98 23.54 7.67
CA LEU A 2 15.94 24.60 8.03
C LEU A 2 15.48 26.02 7.66
N VAL A 3 15.07 26.24 6.41
CA VAL A 3 14.59 27.57 5.94
C VAL A 3 13.37 28.04 6.73
N GLY A 4 12.45 27.13 7.10
CA GLY A 4 11.27 27.50 7.89
C GLY A 4 11.65 27.90 9.31
N LYS A 5 12.58 27.17 9.92
CA LYS A 5 13.12 27.50 11.26
C LYS A 5 13.82 28.87 11.25
N ASP A 6 14.67 29.13 10.27
CA ASP A 6 15.40 30.39 10.12
C ASP A 6 14.47 31.60 9.93
N ASN A 7 13.35 31.41 9.22
CA ASN A 7 12.36 32.45 8.96
C ASN A 7 11.23 32.50 10.00
N GLY A 8 11.22 31.61 10.99
CA GLY A 8 10.16 31.55 12.01
C GLY A 8 8.78 31.14 11.46
N VAL A 9 8.72 30.39 10.36
CA VAL A 9 7.48 29.98 9.68
C VAL A 9 7.41 28.46 9.47
N PRO A 10 6.21 27.86 9.49
CA PRO A 10 6.03 26.45 9.16
C PRO A 10 6.33 26.18 7.68
N VAL A 11 6.71 24.94 7.36
CA VAL A 11 7.11 24.54 6.00
C VAL A 11 5.99 24.79 4.98
N HIS A 12 4.71 24.66 5.36
CA HIS A 12 3.61 24.87 4.42
C HIS A 12 3.60 26.30 3.87
N GLU A 13 3.97 27.33 4.65
CA GLU A 13 4.04 28.73 4.17
C GLU A 13 5.11 28.94 3.09
N LEU A 14 6.19 28.15 3.12
CA LEU A 14 7.21 28.14 2.07
C LEU A 14 6.74 27.42 0.80
N LEU A 15 5.76 26.52 0.94
CA LEU A 15 5.24 25.70 -0.15
C LEU A 15 4.02 26.31 -0.84
N GLY A 16 3.19 27.05 -0.10
CA GLY A 16 1.99 27.70 -0.63
C GLY A 16 1.00 28.13 0.44
N VAL A 17 -0.21 28.50 0.00
CA VAL A 17 -1.31 28.85 0.90
C VAL A 17 -1.88 27.57 1.52
N LYS A 18 -1.99 27.54 2.85
CA LYS A 18 -2.61 26.43 3.60
C LYS A 18 -4.11 26.37 3.25
N LEU A 19 -4.54 25.23 2.70
CA LEU A 19 -5.93 24.99 2.29
C LEU A 19 -6.71 24.15 3.31
N ARG A 20 -6.02 23.45 4.22
CA ARG A 20 -6.59 22.60 5.26
C ARG A 20 -5.67 22.49 6.47
N ASP A 21 -6.26 22.36 7.65
CA ASP A 21 -5.55 22.22 8.93
C ASP A 21 -5.22 20.78 9.30
N ARG A 22 -5.87 19.82 8.62
CA ARG A 22 -5.64 18.39 8.78
C ARG A 22 -5.66 17.69 7.43
N CYS A 23 -4.87 16.65 7.29
CA CYS A 23 -4.68 15.89 6.05
C CYS A 23 -5.17 14.45 6.23
N PRO A 24 -5.87 13.87 5.24
CA PRO A 24 -6.35 12.50 5.34
C PRO A 24 -5.17 11.52 5.30
N ILE A 25 -5.21 10.47 6.12
CA ILE A 25 -4.16 9.46 6.21
C ILE A 25 -4.79 8.07 6.36
N SER A 26 -4.24 7.09 5.68
CA SER A 26 -4.69 5.70 5.75
C SER A 26 -3.74 4.86 6.57
N TRP A 27 -4.31 3.83 7.21
CA TRP A 27 -3.55 2.67 7.64
C TRP A 27 -3.07 1.90 6.42
N TRP A 28 -1.91 1.26 6.51
CA TRP A 28 -1.35 0.45 5.44
C TRP A 28 -0.74 -0.82 6.01
N ASP A 29 -1.01 -1.96 5.37
CA ASP A 29 -0.28 -3.20 5.59
C ASP A 29 0.02 -3.93 4.30
N ILE A 30 1.00 -4.80 4.37
CA ILE A 30 1.35 -5.76 3.32
C ILE A 30 0.25 -6.81 3.16
N ASP A 31 0.44 -7.76 2.24
CA ASP A 31 -0.45 -8.90 2.12
C ASP A 31 -0.25 -9.87 3.27
N MET A 32 -1.35 -10.31 3.88
CA MET A 32 -1.34 -11.13 5.09
C MET A 32 -2.52 -12.12 5.06
N PRO A 33 -2.47 -13.20 5.85
CA PRO A 33 -3.66 -14.01 6.12
C PRO A 33 -4.86 -13.16 6.60
N PRO A 34 -6.11 -13.59 6.33
CA PRO A 34 -7.31 -12.83 6.70
C PRO A 34 -7.40 -12.45 8.19
N GLN A 35 -6.99 -13.35 9.09
CA GLN A 35 -7.02 -13.11 10.53
C GLN A 35 -6.05 -12.02 10.98
N ASP A 36 -4.93 -11.87 10.28
CA ASP A 36 -3.94 -10.84 10.61
C ASP A 36 -4.45 -9.47 10.16
N TRP A 37 -5.06 -9.38 8.96
CA TRP A 37 -5.76 -8.15 8.54
C TRP A 37 -6.93 -7.77 9.43
N VAL A 38 -7.64 -8.74 10.03
CA VAL A 38 -8.66 -8.46 11.04
C VAL A 38 -8.04 -7.79 12.26
N ALA A 39 -6.93 -8.32 12.78
CA ALA A 39 -6.22 -7.72 13.92
C ALA A 39 -5.69 -6.31 13.59
N GLU A 40 -5.12 -6.12 12.41
CA GLU A 40 -4.66 -4.81 11.94
C GLU A 40 -5.80 -3.80 11.80
N ALA A 41 -6.97 -4.23 11.31
CA ALA A 41 -8.13 -3.35 11.20
C ALA A 41 -8.68 -2.92 12.57
N GLU A 42 -8.71 -3.82 13.56
CA GLU A 42 -9.10 -3.49 14.94
C GLU A 42 -8.11 -2.50 15.57
N GLU A 43 -6.81 -2.70 15.37
CA GLU A 43 -5.77 -1.78 15.85
C GLU A 43 -5.83 -0.41 15.15
N SER A 44 -6.06 -0.42 13.84
CA SER A 44 -6.27 0.77 13.03
C SER A 44 -7.41 1.64 13.56
N LEU A 45 -8.56 1.04 13.90
CA LEU A 45 -9.68 1.74 14.52
C LEU A 45 -9.30 2.32 15.88
N ARG A 46 -8.59 1.54 16.72
CA ARG A 46 -8.12 1.99 18.04
C ARG A 46 -7.20 3.21 17.93
N ARG A 47 -6.42 3.29 16.85
CA ARG A 47 -5.51 4.42 16.53
C ARG A 47 -6.18 5.54 15.74
N GLY A 48 -7.50 5.52 15.58
CA GLY A 48 -8.29 6.63 15.05
C GLY A 48 -8.34 6.72 13.53
N TYR A 49 -7.93 5.68 12.81
CA TYR A 49 -8.01 5.63 11.35
C TYR A 49 -9.43 5.28 10.88
N THR A 50 -9.74 5.68 9.65
CA THR A 50 -11.03 5.39 8.99
C THR A 50 -10.85 4.70 7.63
N THR A 51 -9.61 4.52 7.18
CA THR A 51 -9.28 3.83 5.93
C THR A 51 -8.09 2.90 6.11
N PHE A 52 -8.09 1.81 5.34
CA PHE A 52 -7.05 0.79 5.30
C PHE A 52 -6.68 0.45 3.86
N LYS A 53 -5.45 0.77 3.46
CA LYS A 53 -4.87 0.31 2.21
C LYS A 53 -4.34 -1.11 2.34
N MET A 54 -4.96 -2.02 1.61
CA MET A 54 -4.70 -3.47 1.66
C MET A 54 -3.98 -3.92 0.40
N LYS A 55 -2.89 -4.67 0.54
CA LYS A 55 -2.18 -5.25 -0.62
C LYS A 55 -2.83 -6.58 -1.02
N ALA A 56 -3.69 -6.55 -2.04
CA ALA A 56 -4.26 -7.76 -2.60
C ALA A 56 -3.19 -8.57 -3.33
N ARG A 57 -3.20 -9.89 -3.13
CA ARG A 57 -2.29 -10.82 -3.83
C ARG A 57 -3.01 -12.05 -4.35
N PRO A 58 -2.57 -12.58 -5.50
CA PRO A 58 -3.26 -13.67 -6.17
C PRO A 58 -3.18 -15.01 -5.42
N TRP A 59 -2.28 -15.14 -4.44
CA TRP A 59 -2.19 -16.29 -3.54
C TRP A 59 -3.07 -16.18 -2.29
N ARG A 60 -3.97 -15.19 -2.23
CA ARG A 60 -5.01 -15.06 -1.20
C ARG A 60 -6.37 -14.81 -1.84
N ASP A 61 -7.42 -15.31 -1.20
CA ASP A 61 -8.80 -15.01 -1.57
C ASP A 61 -9.18 -13.60 -1.09
N ILE A 62 -9.07 -12.63 -1.99
CA ILE A 62 -9.33 -11.22 -1.67
C ILE A 62 -10.80 -10.94 -1.30
N ILE A 63 -11.75 -11.73 -1.81
CA ILE A 63 -13.17 -11.58 -1.46
C ILE A 63 -13.36 -12.02 -0.01
N ALA A 64 -12.87 -13.21 0.34
CA ALA A 64 -12.94 -13.71 1.71
C ALA A 64 -12.19 -12.81 2.71
N GLN A 65 -11.03 -12.28 2.32
CA GLN A 65 -10.27 -11.34 3.14
C GLN A 65 -11.06 -10.05 3.42
N THR A 66 -11.56 -9.38 2.38
CA THR A 66 -12.31 -8.12 2.56
C THR A 66 -13.62 -8.32 3.30
N ASP A 67 -14.29 -9.46 3.11
CA ASP A 67 -15.50 -9.82 3.87
C ASP A 67 -15.21 -10.14 5.34
N ALA A 68 -14.04 -10.72 5.65
CA ALA A 68 -13.62 -10.95 7.02
C ALA A 68 -13.36 -9.63 7.74
N VAL A 69 -12.60 -8.72 7.12
CA VAL A 69 -12.27 -7.42 7.72
C VAL A 69 -13.49 -6.52 7.84
N ALA A 70 -14.40 -6.54 6.85
CA ALA A 70 -15.66 -5.76 6.89
C ALA A 70 -16.55 -6.07 8.11
N LYS A 71 -16.40 -7.25 8.73
CA LYS A 71 -17.19 -7.65 9.91
C LYS A 71 -16.72 -6.99 11.21
N VAL A 72 -15.49 -6.49 11.27
CA VAL A 72 -14.90 -5.90 12.48
C VAL A 72 -14.77 -4.39 12.42
N VAL A 73 -15.11 -3.77 11.27
CA VAL A 73 -15.06 -2.33 11.08
C VAL A 73 -16.45 -1.71 10.85
N PRO A 74 -16.64 -0.42 11.16
CA PRO A 74 -17.84 0.33 10.79
C PRO A 74 -18.11 0.33 9.28
N ALA A 75 -19.36 0.49 8.86
CA ALA A 75 -19.77 0.47 7.44
C ALA A 75 -19.18 1.64 6.60
N ASP A 76 -18.84 2.74 7.26
CA ASP A 76 -18.19 3.91 6.66
C ASP A 76 -16.67 3.81 6.62
N TYR A 77 -16.06 2.83 7.27
CA TYR A 77 -14.63 2.53 7.15
C TYR A 77 -14.30 2.00 5.75
N LYS A 78 -13.28 2.53 5.08
CA LYS A 78 -12.98 2.20 3.66
C LYS A 78 -11.69 1.43 3.43
N PHE A 79 -11.73 0.50 2.48
CA PHE A 79 -10.58 -0.28 2.03
C PHE A 79 -10.09 0.21 0.67
N ASP A 80 -8.81 0.51 0.58
CA ASP A 80 -8.13 0.84 -0.66
C ASP A 80 -7.37 -0.41 -1.13
N VAL A 81 -7.91 -1.13 -2.10
CA VAL A 81 -7.42 -2.47 -2.46
C VAL A 81 -6.40 -2.36 -3.59
N ALA A 82 -5.13 -2.62 -3.30
CA ALA A 82 -4.01 -2.44 -4.22
C ALA A 82 -3.50 -3.75 -4.79
N PHE A 83 -3.58 -3.92 -6.11
CA PHE A 83 -3.30 -5.18 -6.82
C PHE A 83 -1.90 -5.29 -7.39
N ASN A 84 -1.12 -4.20 -7.47
CA ASN A 84 0.23 -4.22 -8.07
C ASN A 84 0.29 -4.88 -9.46
N GLY A 85 -0.77 -4.75 -10.25
CA GLY A 85 -0.83 -5.33 -11.58
C GLY A 85 -1.23 -6.80 -11.64
N PHE A 86 -1.51 -7.47 -10.52
CA PHE A 86 -1.75 -8.92 -10.48
C PHE A 86 -3.07 -9.38 -11.11
N LEU A 87 -3.97 -8.47 -11.50
CA LEU A 87 -5.14 -8.86 -12.33
C LEU A 87 -4.76 -9.01 -13.81
N LEU A 88 -3.52 -8.67 -14.20
CA LEU A 88 -2.86 -8.94 -15.49
C LEU A 88 -3.40 -8.16 -16.70
N ASN A 89 -4.71 -8.03 -16.85
CA ASN A 89 -5.33 -7.27 -17.93
C ASN A 89 -6.72 -6.75 -17.55
N GLN A 90 -7.26 -5.89 -18.40
CA GLN A 90 -8.59 -5.29 -18.25
C GLN A 90 -9.69 -6.33 -17.96
N ALA A 91 -9.79 -7.39 -18.77
CA ALA A 91 -10.91 -8.34 -18.70
C ALA A 91 -10.91 -9.13 -17.39
N LYS A 92 -9.72 -9.59 -16.95
CA LYS A 92 -9.56 -10.27 -15.66
C LYS A 92 -9.81 -9.30 -14.50
N ALA A 93 -9.36 -8.06 -14.62
CA ALA A 93 -9.62 -7.05 -13.62
C ALA A 93 -11.12 -6.79 -13.45
N GLU A 94 -11.87 -6.60 -14.54
CA GLU A 94 -13.30 -6.34 -14.50
C GLU A 94 -14.07 -7.39 -13.70
N ILE A 95 -13.79 -8.68 -13.92
CA ILE A 95 -14.46 -9.79 -13.22
C ILE A 95 -14.21 -9.73 -11.71
N THR A 96 -12.96 -9.53 -11.28
CA THR A 96 -12.61 -9.51 -9.86
C THR A 96 -13.12 -8.24 -9.18
N LEU A 97 -12.97 -7.09 -9.84
CA LEU A 97 -13.39 -5.81 -9.28
C LEU A 97 -14.91 -5.71 -9.16
N GLN A 98 -15.69 -6.22 -10.12
CA GLN A 98 -17.16 -6.25 -9.99
C GLN A 98 -17.65 -7.12 -8.83
N LYS A 99 -16.91 -8.16 -8.43
CA LYS A 99 -17.22 -8.92 -7.20
C LYS A 99 -16.92 -8.09 -5.95
N LEU A 100 -15.79 -7.39 -5.93
CA LEU A 100 -15.42 -6.48 -4.83
C LEU A 100 -16.33 -5.25 -4.75
N ASP A 101 -16.96 -4.85 -5.86
CA ASP A 101 -17.91 -3.75 -5.88
C ASP A 101 -19.10 -3.98 -4.94
N GLU A 102 -19.47 -5.25 -4.72
CA GLU A 102 -20.56 -5.65 -3.82
C GLU A 102 -20.24 -5.45 -2.33
N ASN A 103 -18.95 -5.39 -1.95
CA ASN A 103 -18.56 -5.13 -0.57
C ASN A 103 -18.59 -3.60 -0.30
N PRO A 104 -19.45 -3.08 0.58
CA PRO A 104 -19.61 -1.63 0.78
C PRO A 104 -18.40 -0.95 1.44
N ASN A 105 -17.54 -1.70 2.14
CA ASN A 105 -16.32 -1.18 2.75
C ASN A 105 -15.21 -1.00 1.73
N VAL A 106 -15.16 -1.76 0.64
CA VAL A 106 -14.18 -1.51 -0.42
C VAL A 106 -14.48 -0.14 -1.05
N GLY A 107 -13.51 0.77 -0.98
CA GLY A 107 -13.66 2.18 -1.38
C GLY A 107 -13.09 2.47 -2.76
N MET A 108 -11.92 1.92 -3.09
CA MET A 108 -11.25 2.14 -4.38
C MET A 108 -10.24 1.03 -4.70
N TYR A 109 -9.75 1.04 -5.94
CA TYR A 109 -8.79 0.08 -6.46
C TYR A 109 -7.51 0.76 -6.92
N GLU A 110 -6.36 0.19 -6.57
CA GLU A 110 -5.06 0.68 -7.03
C GLU A 110 -4.35 -0.32 -7.91
N SER A 111 -3.84 0.18 -9.04
CA SER A 111 -3.06 -0.58 -10.01
C SER A 111 -3.61 -1.98 -10.28
N PRO A 112 -4.86 -2.11 -10.80
CA PRO A 112 -5.51 -3.41 -11.01
C PRO A 112 -4.65 -4.34 -11.88
N PHE A 113 -4.17 -3.82 -13.01
CA PHE A 113 -3.24 -4.47 -13.93
C PHE A 113 -2.15 -3.47 -14.33
N TYR A 114 -1.02 -3.93 -14.87
CA TYR A 114 -0.05 -2.99 -15.44
C TYR A 114 -0.58 -2.48 -16.77
N LEU A 115 -0.93 -1.19 -16.81
CA LEU A 115 -1.52 -0.55 -17.98
C LEU A 115 -0.61 -0.68 -19.21
N HIS A 116 0.72 -0.63 -19.03
CA HIS A 116 1.68 -0.66 -20.13
C HIS A 116 1.27 0.30 -21.28
N SER A 117 0.93 -0.23 -22.45
CA SER A 117 0.37 0.52 -23.59
C SER A 117 -1.15 0.43 -23.73
N ASP A 118 -1.83 -0.37 -22.90
CA ASP A 118 -3.27 -0.61 -22.90
C ASP A 118 -4.05 0.49 -22.15
N VAL A 119 -3.98 1.70 -22.69
CA VAL A 119 -4.74 2.86 -22.15
C VAL A 119 -6.24 2.74 -22.43
N ASP A 120 -6.62 2.08 -23.53
CA ASP A 120 -8.03 1.84 -23.87
C ASP A 120 -8.67 0.86 -22.88
N GLY A 121 -7.98 -0.23 -22.55
CA GLY A 121 -8.43 -1.17 -21.53
C GLY A 121 -8.57 -0.51 -20.17
N ALA A 122 -7.67 0.39 -19.80
CA ALA A 122 -7.77 1.14 -18.55
C ALA A 122 -9.04 2.00 -18.49
N ARG A 123 -9.32 2.76 -19.57
CA ARG A 123 -10.54 3.57 -19.67
C ARG A 123 -11.80 2.72 -19.65
N ILE A 124 -11.81 1.59 -20.36
CA ILE A 124 -12.94 0.65 -20.34
C ILE A 124 -13.16 0.12 -18.92
N LEU A 125 -12.09 -0.32 -18.23
CA LEU A 125 -12.21 -0.82 -16.87
C LEU A 125 -12.84 0.23 -15.94
N ARG A 126 -12.32 1.46 -16.00
CA ARG A 126 -12.81 2.60 -15.23
C ARG A 126 -14.31 2.87 -15.45
N GLU A 127 -14.80 2.71 -16.68
CA GLU A 127 -16.23 2.88 -17.00
C GLU A 127 -17.11 1.69 -16.58
N ARG A 128 -16.50 0.52 -16.32
CA ARG A 128 -17.19 -0.76 -16.06
C ARG A 128 -17.28 -1.13 -14.58
N VAL A 129 -16.42 -0.59 -13.74
CA VAL A 129 -16.43 -0.80 -12.28
C VAL A 129 -17.13 0.36 -11.58
N ARG A 130 -17.68 0.11 -10.39
CA ARG A 130 -18.46 1.11 -9.66
C ARG A 130 -17.60 2.03 -8.80
N LYS A 131 -16.40 1.58 -8.43
CA LYS A 131 -15.51 2.29 -7.51
C LYS A 131 -14.31 2.91 -8.24
N PRO A 132 -13.76 4.02 -7.71
CA PRO A 132 -12.65 4.72 -8.34
C PRO A 132 -11.43 3.82 -8.56
N ILE A 133 -10.75 4.03 -9.69
CA ILE A 133 -9.43 3.46 -9.97
C ILE A 133 -8.36 4.52 -9.75
N VAL A 134 -7.31 4.17 -9.02
CA VAL A 134 -6.16 5.03 -8.77
C VAL A 134 -4.89 4.39 -9.33
N GLU A 135 -4.07 5.21 -10.00
CA GLU A 135 -2.81 4.76 -10.59
C GLU A 135 -1.63 5.62 -10.16
N HIS A 136 -0.44 5.05 -10.20
CA HIS A 136 0.78 5.85 -10.13
C HIS A 136 0.82 6.85 -11.29
N TYR A 137 1.03 8.13 -10.95
CA TYR A 137 0.94 9.20 -11.94
C TYR A 137 1.88 8.96 -13.13
N GLN A 138 1.31 9.04 -14.33
CA GLN A 138 2.04 9.18 -15.58
C GLN A 138 1.27 10.14 -16.49
N ASP A 139 1.99 11.00 -17.22
CA ASP A 139 1.39 11.95 -18.16
C ASP A 139 0.49 11.25 -19.19
N GLN A 140 0.85 10.03 -19.62
CA GLN A 140 0.05 9.23 -20.53
C GLN A 140 -1.30 8.84 -19.91
N TYR A 141 -1.33 8.48 -18.63
CA TYR A 141 -2.57 8.05 -17.96
C TYR A 141 -3.51 9.24 -17.72
N LEU A 142 -2.95 10.41 -17.39
CA LEU A 142 -3.69 11.66 -17.30
C LEU A 142 -4.31 12.05 -18.65
N ARG A 143 -3.51 12.05 -19.73
CA ARG A 143 -3.96 12.49 -21.07
C ARG A 143 -5.05 11.60 -21.66
N ASN A 144 -5.06 10.31 -21.31
CA ASN A 144 -6.02 9.33 -21.83
C ASN A 144 -7.17 9.03 -20.85
N ASP A 145 -7.27 9.76 -19.73
CA ASP A 145 -8.32 9.59 -18.72
C ASP A 145 -8.44 8.15 -18.19
N CYS A 146 -7.30 7.49 -17.96
CA CYS A 146 -7.23 6.06 -17.62
C CYS A 146 -7.74 5.71 -16.22
N CYS A 147 -7.77 6.67 -15.30
CA CYS A 147 -8.05 6.44 -13.88
C CYS A 147 -8.77 7.65 -13.26
N ASP A 148 -9.39 7.46 -12.10
CA ASP A 148 -10.14 8.50 -11.37
C ASP A 148 -9.26 9.36 -10.49
N GLY A 149 -8.14 8.82 -10.02
CA GLY A 149 -7.17 9.57 -9.22
C GLY A 149 -5.76 9.06 -9.39
N PHE A 150 -4.83 9.66 -8.65
CA PHE A 150 -3.41 9.33 -8.73
C PHE A 150 -2.75 9.02 -7.39
N VAL A 151 -1.68 8.23 -7.46
CA VAL A 151 -0.61 8.19 -6.47
C VAL A 151 0.46 9.18 -6.88
N ILE A 152 0.72 10.17 -6.03
CA ILE A 152 1.78 11.17 -6.25
C ILE A 152 2.75 11.14 -5.08
N GLY A 153 4.05 11.21 -5.36
CA GLY A 153 5.09 11.27 -4.34
C GLY A 153 6.38 11.87 -4.90
N GLY A 154 7.36 12.08 -4.03
CA GLY A 154 8.65 12.68 -4.36
C GLY A 154 8.92 14.01 -3.64
N GLY A 155 9.94 14.73 -4.11
CA GLY A 155 10.33 16.03 -3.55
C GLY A 155 9.30 17.12 -3.80
N ALA A 156 9.39 18.22 -3.05
CA ALA A 156 8.39 19.31 -3.07
C ALA A 156 8.14 19.86 -4.47
N THR A 157 9.19 20.08 -5.26
CA THR A 157 9.10 20.64 -6.61
C THR A 157 8.34 19.73 -7.56
N ASP A 158 8.76 18.46 -7.68
CA ASP A 158 8.12 17.50 -8.60
C ASP A 158 6.69 17.19 -8.16
N THR A 159 6.46 16.97 -6.86
CA THR A 159 5.11 16.72 -6.34
C THR A 159 4.17 17.89 -6.61
N ARG A 160 4.59 19.14 -6.39
CA ARG A 160 3.77 20.33 -6.68
C ARG A 160 3.48 20.48 -8.18
N ARG A 161 4.46 20.20 -9.05
CA ARG A 161 4.27 20.23 -10.50
C ARG A 161 3.19 19.22 -10.92
N THR A 162 3.33 17.98 -10.48
CA THR A 162 2.39 16.89 -10.80
C THR A 162 1.01 17.15 -10.20
N ALA A 163 0.95 17.59 -8.95
CA ALA A 163 -0.31 17.95 -8.28
C ALA A 163 -1.07 19.08 -8.98
N THR A 164 -0.35 20.07 -9.53
CA THR A 164 -0.96 21.15 -10.32
C THR A 164 -1.60 20.61 -11.60
N LEU A 165 -0.94 19.66 -12.28
CA LEU A 165 -1.49 19.01 -13.47
C LEU A 165 -2.71 18.14 -13.13
N ALA A 166 -2.64 17.34 -12.06
CA ALA A 166 -3.79 16.57 -11.59
C ALA A 166 -4.99 17.47 -11.24
N ALA A 167 -4.73 18.58 -10.53
CA ALA A 167 -5.76 19.57 -10.19
C ALA A 167 -6.37 20.24 -11.43
N ALA A 168 -5.57 20.57 -12.45
CA ALA A 168 -6.07 21.16 -13.69
C ALA A 168 -7.03 20.23 -14.46
N HIS A 169 -6.92 18.91 -14.24
CA HIS A 169 -7.80 17.89 -14.79
C HIS A 169 -8.88 17.41 -13.81
N ASN A 170 -9.02 18.08 -12.65
CA ASN A 170 -9.95 17.69 -11.58
C ASN A 170 -9.76 16.23 -11.11
N LYS A 171 -8.50 15.79 -10.99
CA LYS A 171 -8.13 14.45 -10.54
C LYS A 171 -7.62 14.49 -9.10
N PRO A 172 -8.33 13.88 -8.13
CA PRO A 172 -7.84 13.74 -6.78
C PRO A 172 -6.64 12.80 -6.73
N PHE A 173 -5.85 12.91 -5.67
CA PHE A 173 -4.73 12.03 -5.42
C PHE A 173 -4.48 11.85 -3.93
N TRP A 174 -3.76 10.79 -3.57
CA TRP A 174 -3.08 10.71 -2.29
C TRP A 174 -1.59 10.95 -2.47
N LEU A 175 -0.97 11.41 -1.39
CA LEU A 175 0.47 11.42 -1.27
C LEU A 175 0.95 10.04 -0.81
N GLN A 176 1.94 9.48 -1.52
CA GLN A 176 2.65 8.28 -1.06
C GLN A 176 4.11 8.64 -0.77
N LEU A 177 4.42 8.78 0.51
CA LEU A 177 5.72 9.23 1.03
C LEU A 177 6.06 8.35 2.23
N VAL A 178 6.71 7.22 1.98
CA VAL A 178 6.95 6.19 3.00
C VAL A 178 8.09 6.57 3.94
N GLY A 179 7.85 6.53 5.24
CA GLY A 179 8.87 6.75 6.28
C GLY A 179 8.27 6.95 7.67
N ALA A 180 9.12 7.31 8.63
CA ALA A 180 8.73 7.57 10.03
C ALA A 180 8.09 8.97 10.18
N GLY A 181 8.14 9.53 11.40
CA GLY A 181 7.41 10.75 11.76
C GLY A 181 7.79 11.99 10.94
N LEU A 182 9.08 12.17 10.61
CA LEU A 182 9.53 13.30 9.78
C LEU A 182 8.92 13.27 8.36
N THR A 183 8.91 12.10 7.73
CA THR A 183 8.32 11.94 6.38
C THR A 183 6.81 12.18 6.42
N THR A 184 6.14 11.65 7.44
CA THR A 184 4.69 11.81 7.61
C THR A 184 4.30 13.26 7.87
N THR A 185 5.04 13.95 8.72
CA THR A 185 4.86 15.39 8.97
C THR A 185 5.10 16.22 7.70
N TYR A 186 6.13 15.88 6.93
CA TYR A 186 6.37 16.51 5.63
C TYR A 186 5.21 16.26 4.65
N ALA A 187 4.63 15.05 4.63
CA ALA A 187 3.44 14.75 3.82
C ALA A 187 2.24 15.61 4.23
N ALA A 188 2.02 15.88 5.52
CA ALA A 188 0.98 16.80 5.96
C ALA A 188 1.20 18.24 5.50
N HIS A 189 2.41 18.79 5.64
CA HIS A 189 2.72 20.14 5.14
C HIS A 189 2.55 20.27 3.62
N LEU A 190 3.01 19.26 2.88
CA LEU A 190 2.89 19.26 1.43
C LEU A 190 1.42 19.10 1.02
N GLY A 191 0.72 18.15 1.62
CA GLY A 191 -0.68 17.89 1.38
C GLY A 191 -1.56 19.10 1.71
N SER A 192 -1.25 19.87 2.74
CA SER A 192 -2.09 21.00 3.19
C SER A 192 -2.22 22.12 2.17
N VAL A 193 -1.24 22.28 1.27
CA VAL A 193 -1.23 23.33 0.24
C VAL A 193 -1.69 22.86 -1.14
N LEU A 194 -2.03 21.58 -1.27
CA LEU A 194 -2.40 20.97 -2.55
C LEU A 194 -3.91 20.72 -2.61
N SER A 195 -4.62 21.38 -3.53
CA SER A 195 -6.10 21.39 -3.56
C SER A 195 -6.72 20.00 -3.74
N HIS A 196 -6.08 19.14 -4.52
CA HIS A 196 -6.57 17.80 -4.89
C HIS A 196 -5.88 16.65 -4.13
N ALA A 197 -5.02 16.95 -3.15
CA ALA A 197 -4.54 15.97 -2.18
C ALA A 197 -5.67 15.64 -1.19
N GLN A 198 -6.63 14.83 -1.66
CA GLN A 198 -7.92 14.60 -1.00
C GLN A 198 -8.13 13.13 -0.65
N LEU A 199 -7.37 12.22 -1.28
CA LEU A 199 -7.41 10.81 -0.94
C LEU A 199 -6.47 10.53 0.26
N PRO A 200 -6.75 9.52 1.10
CA PRO A 200 -5.95 9.19 2.28
C PRO A 200 -4.47 8.93 1.96
N TYR A 201 -3.57 9.66 2.63
CA TYR A 201 -2.13 9.56 2.38
C TYR A 201 -1.56 8.24 2.89
N ILE A 202 -0.52 7.77 2.21
CA ILE A 202 0.18 6.52 2.52
C ILE A 202 1.62 6.87 2.93
N THR A 203 1.89 6.83 4.24
CA THR A 203 3.23 7.11 4.79
C THR A 203 3.84 5.91 5.50
N CYS A 204 3.02 4.93 5.90
CA CYS A 204 3.45 3.71 6.57
C CYS A 204 4.23 3.96 7.86
N HIS A 205 4.01 5.10 8.52
CA HIS A 205 4.69 5.42 9.78
C HIS A 205 4.27 4.49 10.91
N GLU A 206 3.04 4.00 10.83
CA GLU A 206 2.39 3.09 11.75
C GLU A 206 3.04 1.71 11.83
N LEU A 207 3.82 1.33 10.79
CA LEU A 207 4.59 0.08 10.75
C LEU A 207 5.86 0.12 11.60
N TRP A 208 6.31 1.30 11.99
CA TRP A 208 7.50 1.45 12.83
C TRP A 208 7.09 1.38 14.29
N GLU A 209 7.94 0.76 15.11
CA GLU A 209 7.80 0.76 16.56
C GLU A 209 7.86 2.18 17.14
N ASP A 210 8.59 3.08 16.46
CA ASP A 210 8.89 4.43 16.91
C ASP A 210 8.93 5.39 15.69
N ASP A 211 8.41 6.61 15.85
CA ASP A 211 8.36 7.61 14.79
C ASP A 211 9.55 8.59 14.78
N LEU A 212 10.47 8.43 15.73
CA LEU A 212 11.68 9.23 15.96
C LEU A 212 11.39 10.70 16.31
N LEU A 213 10.19 10.99 16.83
CA LEU A 213 9.77 12.30 17.30
C LEU A 213 9.61 12.30 18.82
N GLN A 214 9.82 13.46 19.45
CA GLN A 214 9.57 13.63 20.89
C GLN A 214 8.07 13.51 21.24
N GLU A 215 7.20 13.92 20.32
CA GLU A 215 5.76 13.79 20.43
C GLU A 215 5.25 12.96 19.25
N PRO A 216 4.53 11.86 19.51
CA PRO A 216 4.09 10.98 18.45
C PRO A 216 2.99 11.61 17.59
N ILE A 217 2.90 11.20 16.33
CA ILE A 217 1.82 11.63 15.44
C ILE A 217 0.49 11.00 15.90
N GLU A 218 -0.49 11.86 16.21
CA GLU A 218 -1.83 11.44 16.56
C GLU A 218 -2.77 11.51 15.36
N VAL A 219 -3.39 10.38 15.02
CA VAL A 219 -4.44 10.30 13.99
C VAL A 219 -5.80 10.34 14.67
N ARG A 220 -6.68 11.22 14.18
CA ARG A 220 -8.06 11.36 14.66
C ARG A 220 -9.02 11.42 13.48
N ASP A 221 -10.02 10.54 13.50
CA ASP A 221 -11.03 10.41 12.44
C ASP A 221 -10.44 10.18 11.03
N GLY A 222 -9.28 9.54 10.93
CA GLY A 222 -8.53 9.32 9.69
C GLY A 222 -7.78 10.55 9.18
N TYR A 223 -7.54 11.54 10.04
CA TYR A 223 -6.77 12.73 9.70
C TYR A 223 -5.62 12.95 10.67
N MET A 224 -4.50 13.43 10.13
CA MET A 224 -3.38 13.95 10.91
C MET A 224 -3.36 15.49 10.86
N PRO A 225 -3.01 16.19 11.96
CA PRO A 225 -2.89 17.65 11.96
C PRO A 225 -1.69 18.11 11.13
N VAL A 226 -1.77 19.35 10.64
CA VAL A 226 -0.64 20.05 9.99
C VAL A 226 -0.01 20.98 11.02
N PRO A 227 1.25 20.75 11.45
CA PRO A 227 1.90 21.61 12.43
C PRO A 227 2.07 23.05 11.95
N ASP A 228 1.90 24.00 12.86
CA ASP A 228 2.06 25.45 12.59
C ASP A 228 3.36 26.04 13.17
N ALA A 229 4.12 25.24 13.93
CA ALA A 229 5.41 25.67 14.47
C ALA A 229 6.50 25.76 13.37
N PRO A 230 7.55 26.58 13.55
CA PRO A 230 8.57 26.79 12.52
C PRO A 230 9.23 25.51 12.00
N GLY A 231 9.50 25.47 10.70
CA GLY A 231 10.02 24.26 10.04
C GLY A 231 8.94 23.20 9.85
N LEU A 232 9.27 21.92 10.10
CA LEU A 232 8.29 20.84 10.12
C LEU A 232 7.39 20.88 11.37
N GLY A 233 7.65 21.79 12.30
CA GLY A 233 6.85 21.95 13.51
C GLY A 233 6.87 20.77 14.47
N VAL A 234 7.87 19.89 14.34
CA VAL A 234 8.11 18.73 15.22
C VAL A 234 9.56 18.71 15.69
N SER A 235 9.78 18.08 16.85
CA SER A 235 11.10 17.85 17.43
C SER A 235 11.50 16.40 17.29
N VAL A 236 12.75 16.18 16.87
CA VAL A 236 13.34 14.85 16.76
C VAL A 236 13.73 14.33 18.13
N ASP A 237 13.51 13.04 18.36
CA ASP A 237 14.04 12.34 19.53
C ASP A 237 15.46 11.80 19.24
N GLU A 238 16.47 12.54 19.72
CA GLU A 238 17.88 12.17 19.55
C GLU A 238 18.25 10.90 20.34
N GLU A 239 17.55 10.59 21.44
CA GLU A 239 17.76 9.36 22.20
C GLU A 239 17.21 8.16 21.43
N ALA A 240 16.03 8.29 20.82
CA ALA A 240 15.48 7.28 19.92
C ALA A 240 16.40 7.06 18.71
N ILE A 241 16.92 8.12 18.09
CA ILE A 241 17.91 8.00 17.00
C ILE A 241 19.15 7.23 17.46
N ALA A 242 19.67 7.52 18.66
CA ALA A 242 20.82 6.80 19.18
C ALA A 242 20.51 5.33 19.44
N LYS A 243 19.33 5.03 20.02
CA LYS A 243 18.83 3.67 20.30
C LYS A 243 18.66 2.83 19.02
N TYR A 244 18.06 3.41 17.99
CA TYR A 244 17.72 2.73 16.74
C TYR A 244 18.83 2.83 15.68
N ARG A 245 19.99 3.38 16.01
CA ARG A 245 21.13 3.46 15.11
C ARG A 245 21.61 2.05 14.74
N VAL A 246 21.63 1.77 13.44
CA VAL A 246 22.12 0.51 12.88
C VAL A 246 23.51 0.67 12.27
N ASP A 247 24.31 -0.41 12.28
CA ASP A 247 25.54 -0.50 11.49
C ASP A 247 25.17 -0.78 10.02
N PRO A 248 25.55 0.09 9.06
CA PRO A 248 25.32 -0.16 7.64
C PRO A 248 25.94 -1.47 7.11
N ALA A 249 26.92 -2.04 7.81
CA ALA A 249 27.54 -3.32 7.46
C ALA A 249 26.72 -4.54 7.91
N GLU A 250 25.77 -4.39 8.84
CA GLU A 250 24.94 -5.49 9.30
C GLU A 250 23.87 -5.86 8.25
N PRO A 251 23.51 -7.15 8.14
CA PRO A 251 22.42 -7.56 7.26
C PRO A 251 21.10 -7.00 7.80
N THR A 252 20.36 -6.32 6.92
CA THR A 252 19.02 -5.81 7.20
C THR A 252 18.07 -6.95 7.59
N PRO A 253 16.96 -6.68 8.31
CA PRO A 253 15.92 -7.68 8.57
C PRO A 253 15.46 -8.41 7.31
N LYS A 254 15.33 -7.69 6.18
CA LYS A 254 15.02 -8.28 4.87
C LYS A 254 16.09 -9.27 4.42
N HIS A 255 17.38 -8.93 4.53
CA HIS A 255 18.46 -9.86 4.16
C HIS A 255 18.48 -11.09 5.07
N ARG A 256 18.25 -10.93 6.36
CA ARG A 256 18.15 -12.05 7.32
C ARG A 256 16.97 -12.95 6.98
N TYR A 257 15.81 -12.36 6.68
CA TYR A 257 14.61 -13.07 6.25
C TYR A 257 14.88 -13.89 4.98
N LEU A 258 15.42 -13.27 3.92
CA LEU A 258 15.68 -13.92 2.63
C LEU A 258 16.79 -14.98 2.70
N ALA A 259 17.65 -14.95 3.72
CA ALA A 259 18.69 -15.96 3.91
C ALA A 259 18.14 -17.29 4.48
N GLN A 260 16.94 -17.29 5.07
CA GLN A 260 16.31 -18.48 5.61
C GLN A 260 15.65 -19.29 4.49
N LYS A 261 15.92 -20.60 4.47
CA LYS A 261 15.29 -21.53 3.53
C LYS A 261 13.84 -21.73 3.90
N ARG A 262 12.97 -21.71 2.89
CA ARG A 262 11.53 -21.93 3.03
C ARG A 262 11.00 -22.69 1.83
N ILE A 263 9.88 -23.36 2.02
CA ILE A 263 9.02 -23.80 0.92
C ILE A 263 7.72 -23.01 1.02
N LEU A 264 7.42 -22.30 -0.06
CA LEU A 264 6.26 -21.43 -0.21
C LEU A 264 5.24 -22.20 -1.03
N ARG A 265 4.19 -22.69 -0.37
CA ARG A 265 3.17 -23.56 -0.97
C ARG A 265 1.89 -22.77 -1.20
N VAL A 266 1.58 -22.52 -2.46
CA VAL A 266 0.27 -22.01 -2.88
C VAL A 266 -0.66 -23.21 -3.02
N TYR A 267 -1.76 -23.20 -2.26
CA TYR A 267 -2.81 -24.22 -2.31
C TYR A 267 -4.11 -23.61 -2.83
N TRP A 268 -4.81 -24.34 -3.70
CA TRP A 268 -6.17 -24.00 -4.12
C TRP A 268 -7.05 -25.26 -4.08
N PRO A 269 -8.13 -25.28 -3.26
CA PRO A 269 -8.98 -26.46 -3.13
C PRO A 269 -9.73 -26.81 -4.43
N GLY A 270 -10.06 -25.79 -5.24
CA GLY A 270 -10.89 -25.94 -6.43
C GLY A 270 -12.25 -26.58 -6.16
N ASP A 271 -12.95 -27.00 -7.22
CA ASP A 271 -14.19 -27.76 -7.13
C ASP A 271 -13.86 -29.27 -7.14
N GLY A 272 -13.38 -29.77 -6.00
CA GLY A 272 -13.04 -31.19 -5.79
C GLY A 272 -11.74 -31.67 -6.45
N LYS A 273 -10.90 -30.74 -6.93
CA LYS A 273 -9.55 -31.02 -7.44
C LYS A 273 -8.55 -30.05 -6.83
N GLU A 274 -7.97 -30.44 -5.72
CA GLU A 274 -6.93 -29.69 -5.04
C GLU A 274 -5.72 -29.49 -5.97
N ARG A 275 -5.18 -28.28 -5.98
CA ARG A 275 -4.01 -27.90 -6.75
C ARG A 275 -3.00 -27.24 -5.84
N GLU A 276 -1.74 -27.62 -6.01
CA GLU A 276 -0.64 -27.12 -5.20
C GLU A 276 0.54 -26.74 -6.08
N TRP A 277 1.17 -25.62 -5.74
CA TRP A 277 2.41 -25.17 -6.34
C TRP A 277 3.40 -24.77 -5.26
N GLU A 278 4.62 -25.27 -5.37
CA GLU A 278 5.68 -25.00 -4.40
C GLU A 278 6.84 -24.26 -5.03
N PHE A 279 7.44 -23.39 -4.23
CA PHE A 279 8.53 -22.50 -4.61
C PHE A 279 9.49 -22.33 -3.45
N THR A 280 10.76 -21.99 -3.73
CA THR A 280 11.75 -21.68 -2.70
C THR A 280 11.88 -20.19 -2.43
N ALA A 281 11.30 -19.32 -3.28
CA ALA A 281 11.42 -17.87 -3.15
C ALA A 281 10.17 -17.13 -3.63
N GLU A 282 9.88 -15.99 -3.00
CA GLU A 282 8.75 -15.16 -3.38
C GLU A 282 8.84 -14.65 -4.80
N THR A 283 10.05 -14.31 -5.24
CA THR A 283 10.30 -13.85 -6.61
C THR A 283 9.89 -14.88 -7.65
N HIS A 284 9.96 -16.18 -7.35
CA HIS A 284 9.57 -17.24 -8.28
C HIS A 284 8.05 -17.36 -8.40
N TYR A 285 7.33 -17.47 -7.27
CA TYR A 285 5.88 -17.60 -7.32
C TYR A 285 5.22 -16.32 -7.84
N GLN A 286 5.72 -15.14 -7.47
CA GLN A 286 5.20 -13.85 -7.97
C GLN A 286 5.34 -13.76 -9.48
N GLN A 287 6.49 -14.14 -10.04
CA GLN A 287 6.71 -14.20 -11.48
C GLN A 287 5.75 -15.19 -12.16
N ALA A 288 5.49 -16.35 -11.54
CA ALA A 288 4.54 -17.32 -12.09
C ALA A 288 3.11 -16.75 -12.18
N PHE A 289 2.68 -15.96 -11.19
CA PHE A 289 1.40 -15.25 -11.24
C PHE A 289 1.38 -14.15 -12.31
N TYR A 290 2.42 -13.31 -12.38
CA TYR A 290 2.53 -12.27 -13.42
C TYR A 290 2.56 -12.86 -14.84
N ALA A 291 3.17 -14.03 -15.01
CA ALA A 291 3.19 -14.76 -16.28
C ALA A 291 1.84 -15.43 -16.60
N GLY A 292 0.88 -15.44 -15.66
CA GLY A 292 -0.41 -16.13 -15.82
C GLY A 292 -0.29 -17.66 -15.80
N ASN A 293 0.81 -18.21 -15.28
CA ASN A 293 1.05 -19.66 -15.19
C ASN A 293 0.24 -20.33 -14.07
N ILE A 294 -0.29 -19.54 -13.15
CA ILE A 294 -1.09 -19.98 -12.00
C ILE A 294 -2.36 -19.11 -11.94
N PRO A 295 -3.54 -19.70 -11.72
CA PRO A 295 -4.75 -18.93 -11.47
C PRO A 295 -4.63 -18.20 -10.13
N GLY A 296 -4.96 -16.91 -10.12
CA GLY A 296 -4.84 -16.04 -8.95
C GLY A 296 -6.20 -15.51 -8.50
N PHE A 297 -6.31 -15.15 -7.21
CA PHE A 297 -7.53 -14.62 -6.60
C PHE A 297 -8.73 -15.58 -6.69
N GLU A 298 -8.46 -16.89 -6.79
CA GLU A 298 -9.50 -17.91 -6.78
C GLU A 298 -10.09 -18.11 -5.39
N GLN A 299 -11.34 -18.53 -5.33
CA GLN A 299 -12.00 -18.77 -4.05
C GLN A 299 -11.26 -19.85 -3.25
N GLY A 300 -10.92 -19.53 -2.00
CA GLY A 300 -10.20 -20.41 -1.08
C GLY A 300 -8.71 -20.63 -1.41
N VAL A 301 -8.13 -19.88 -2.35
CA VAL A 301 -6.67 -19.92 -2.56
C VAL A 301 -5.95 -19.39 -1.31
N ASP A 302 -4.86 -20.04 -0.93
CA ASP A 302 -4.05 -19.63 0.20
C ASP A 302 -2.55 -19.88 0.01
N LEU A 303 -1.73 -19.19 0.80
CA LEU A 303 -0.28 -19.35 0.86
C LEU A 303 0.15 -19.87 2.23
N GLU A 304 0.80 -21.03 2.21
CA GLU A 304 1.47 -21.63 3.34
C GLU A 304 2.98 -21.41 3.27
N VAL A 305 3.58 -21.03 4.40
CA VAL A 305 5.03 -20.88 4.55
C VAL A 305 5.56 -22.03 5.39
N ILE A 306 6.32 -22.92 4.77
CA ILE A 306 6.96 -24.06 5.43
C ILE A 306 8.41 -23.68 5.74
N GLU A 307 8.70 -23.45 7.00
CA GLU A 307 10.04 -23.10 7.50
C GLU A 307 10.97 -24.33 7.52
N ASP A 308 12.29 -24.10 7.39
CA ASP A 308 13.31 -25.15 7.46
C ASP A 308 13.35 -25.79 8.86
N ASP A 309 12.87 -27.02 8.95
CA ASP A 309 12.86 -27.84 10.17
C ASP A 309 14.17 -28.61 10.39
N SER A 310 15.21 -28.33 9.59
CA SER A 310 16.50 -29.04 9.55
C SER A 310 16.42 -30.54 9.21
N SER A 311 15.26 -31.03 8.74
CA SER A 311 15.09 -32.44 8.38
C SER A 311 15.71 -32.76 7.02
N ALA A 312 16.19 -34.00 6.86
CA ALA A 312 16.67 -34.48 5.57
C ALA A 312 15.56 -34.47 4.49
N ALA A 313 14.30 -34.62 4.91
CA ALA A 313 13.15 -34.56 4.02
C ALA A 313 12.93 -33.15 3.46
N PHE A 314 12.98 -32.12 4.33
CA PHE A 314 12.89 -30.72 3.92
C PHE A 314 14.04 -30.36 2.97
N GLN A 315 15.29 -30.65 3.34
CA GLN A 315 16.45 -30.31 2.50
C GLN A 315 16.37 -30.94 1.12
N LYS A 316 16.02 -32.24 1.04
CA LYS A 316 15.84 -32.93 -0.24
C LYS A 316 14.72 -32.31 -1.08
N ARG A 317 13.59 -31.94 -0.47
CA ARG A 317 12.45 -31.30 -1.16
C ARG A 317 12.84 -29.92 -1.68
N HIS A 318 13.47 -29.11 -0.83
CA HIS A 318 13.93 -27.76 -1.17
C HIS A 318 14.97 -27.77 -2.30
N GLU A 319 15.97 -28.66 -2.24
CA GLU A 319 16.97 -28.83 -3.30
C GLU A 319 16.34 -29.26 -4.63
N ALA A 320 15.33 -30.14 -4.59
CA ALA A 320 14.60 -30.57 -5.79
C ALA A 320 13.79 -29.43 -6.43
N LEU A 321 13.22 -28.51 -5.64
CA LEU A 321 12.53 -27.32 -6.13
C LEU A 321 13.51 -26.32 -6.74
N LEU A 322 14.62 -26.04 -6.04
CA LEU A 322 15.70 -25.19 -6.55
C LEU A 322 16.22 -25.66 -7.91
N ALA A 323 16.43 -26.97 -8.08
CA ALA A 323 16.90 -27.55 -9.34
C ALA A 323 15.90 -27.37 -10.50
N GLN A 324 14.63 -27.15 -10.21
CA GLN A 324 13.57 -26.86 -11.19
C GLN A 324 13.39 -25.36 -11.44
N GLY A 325 14.17 -24.50 -10.78
CA GLY A 325 13.98 -23.04 -10.84
C GLY A 325 12.67 -22.59 -10.19
N ARG A 326 12.19 -23.32 -9.18
CA ARG A 326 10.99 -23.03 -8.41
C ARG A 326 11.35 -22.66 -7.00
#